data_AF-A0AAD6IHM2-F1
#
_entry.id   AF-A0AAD6IHM2-F1
#
_cell.length_a   1.000
_cell.length_b   1.000
_cell.length_c   1.000
_cell.angle_alpha   90.00
_cell.angle_beta   90.00
_cell.angle_gamma   90.00
#
_symmetry.space_group_name_H-M   'P 1'
#
loop_
_entity.id
_entity.type
_entity.pdbx_description
1 polymer ?
#
loop_
_entity_poly.entity_id
_entity_poly.type
_entity_poly.pdbx_seq_one_letter_code
_entity_poly.pdbx_strand_id
1 'polypeptide(L)'
;MDTSVGPHGIRKSIPIVGGNFSGPHLSGKILDVGADWGLVDPQTNVFSADTRYNFRTDDGADIFLQTAGPKAPDGHLHLRIIFETGSPKYYWLNNVVAIGILTSNLPTNKNISLLRIDAWNFASDWNSTQFMNATFA
;
A
#
# COMPACT_ATOMS: atom_id res chain seq x y z
N MET A 1 -0.26 17.64 5.57
CA MET A 1 -1.23 18.75 5.69
C MET A 1 -2.46 18.20 6.35
N ASP A 2 -3.01 18.92 7.33
CA ASP A 2 -4.19 18.48 8.05
C ASP A 2 -5.34 19.44 7.76
N THR A 3 -6.55 18.92 7.53
CA THR A 3 -7.74 19.76 7.39
C THR A 3 -8.33 20.12 8.75
N SER A 4 -9.30 21.03 8.77
CA SER A 4 -10.24 21.12 9.89
C SER A 4 -11.07 19.83 10.02
N VAL A 5 -11.79 19.69 11.14
CA VAL A 5 -12.75 18.60 11.35
C VAL A 5 -13.84 18.68 10.28
N GLY A 6 -13.98 17.61 9.48
CA GLY A 6 -15.03 17.46 8.47
C GLY A 6 -16.01 16.33 8.79
N PRO A 7 -16.98 16.06 7.89
CA PRO A 7 -18.01 15.02 8.09
C PRO A 7 -17.47 13.61 8.28
N HIS A 8 -16.24 13.34 7.84
CA HIS A 8 -15.58 12.04 7.95
C HIS A 8 -14.37 12.05 8.90
N GLY A 9 -14.17 13.15 9.65
CA GLY A 9 -13.03 13.35 10.54
C GLY A 9 -12.01 14.34 10.01
N ILE A 10 -10.81 14.31 10.58
CA ILE A 10 -9.69 15.19 10.19
C ILE A 10 -8.87 14.47 9.13
N ARG A 11 -8.77 15.04 7.92
CA ARG A 11 -7.95 14.47 6.83
C ARG A 11 -6.49 14.81 7.08
N LYS A 12 -5.61 13.81 6.99
CA LYS A 12 -4.17 13.98 6.87
C LYS A 12 -3.72 13.61 5.46
N SER A 13 -3.09 14.55 4.77
CA SER A 13 -2.43 14.31 3.48
C SER A 13 -0.93 14.20 3.69
N ILE A 14 -0.36 13.01 3.45
CA ILE A 14 1.05 12.68 3.71
C ILE A 14 1.67 12.16 2.40
N PRO A 15 2.54 12.94 1.74
CA PRO A 15 3.20 12.51 0.51
C PRO A 15 4.05 11.26 0.72
N ILE A 16 4.02 10.34 -0.25
CA ILE A 16 4.91 9.18 -0.30
C ILE A 16 6.06 9.53 -1.23
N VAL A 17 7.23 9.73 -0.65
CA VAL A 17 8.44 10.22 -1.36
C VAL A 17 9.36 9.10 -1.86
N GLY A 18 8.87 7.86 -1.81
CA GLY A 18 9.59 6.66 -2.24
C GLY A 18 9.88 5.67 -1.12
N GLY A 19 10.73 4.69 -1.42
CA GLY A 19 11.02 3.54 -0.56
C GLY A 19 11.41 2.32 -1.37
N ASN A 20 11.51 1.17 -0.70
CA ASN A 20 11.90 -0.10 -1.32
C ASN A 20 10.91 -1.19 -0.91
N PHE A 21 10.82 -2.24 -1.70
CA PHE A 21 10.08 -3.45 -1.34
C PHE A 21 10.86 -4.71 -1.76
N SER A 22 10.67 -5.79 -1.02
CA SER A 22 11.27 -7.08 -1.32
C SER A 22 10.39 -8.21 -0.80
N GLY A 23 10.45 -9.35 -1.48
CA GLY A 23 9.71 -10.56 -1.16
C GLY A 23 10.11 -11.70 -2.09
N PRO A 24 9.55 -12.91 -1.89
CA PRO A 24 9.96 -14.10 -2.65
C PRO A 24 9.75 -14.01 -4.16
N HIS A 25 8.75 -13.24 -4.60
CA HIS A 25 8.34 -13.14 -6.00
C HIS A 25 8.43 -11.73 -6.59
N LEU A 26 8.67 -10.71 -5.77
CA LEU A 26 8.68 -9.31 -6.19
C LEU A 26 9.70 -8.50 -5.38
N SER A 27 10.50 -7.70 -6.06
CA SER A 27 11.44 -6.75 -5.47
C SER A 27 11.52 -5.49 -6.33
N GLY A 28 11.86 -4.37 -5.70
CA GLY A 28 12.01 -3.09 -6.39
C GLY A 28 11.88 -1.88 -5.49
N LYS A 29 11.41 -0.79 -6.10
CA LYS A 29 11.30 0.53 -5.46
C LYS A 29 9.87 1.05 -5.46
N ILE A 30 9.55 1.82 -4.42
CA ILE A 30 8.37 2.66 -4.35
C ILE A 30 8.72 3.97 -5.06
N LEU A 31 7.89 4.39 -6.00
CA LEU A 31 8.10 5.62 -6.76
C LEU A 31 7.71 6.84 -5.91
N ASP A 32 8.35 7.98 -6.19
CA ASP A 32 8.01 9.29 -5.61
C ASP A 32 6.73 9.83 -6.27
N VAL A 33 5.63 9.13 -6.02
CA VAL A 33 4.28 9.47 -6.49
C VAL A 33 3.25 8.86 -5.56
N GLY A 34 2.23 9.65 -5.26
CA GLY A 34 1.14 9.25 -4.39
C GLY A 34 1.23 9.83 -2.98
N ALA A 35 0.26 9.45 -2.17
CA ALA A 35 0.14 9.92 -0.80
C ALA A 35 -0.71 8.96 0.04
N ASP A 36 -0.66 9.16 1.34
CA ASP A 36 -1.68 8.76 2.29
C ASP A 36 -2.68 9.92 2.47
N TRP A 37 -3.96 9.65 2.25
CA TRP A 37 -5.06 10.56 2.53
C TRP A 37 -5.82 10.07 3.77
N GLY A 38 -5.13 9.62 4.82
CA GLY A 38 -5.77 9.04 5.98
C GLY A 38 -6.70 10.00 6.75
N LEU A 39 -7.55 9.40 7.57
CA LEU A 39 -8.54 10.09 8.40
C LEU A 39 -8.26 9.83 9.88
N VAL A 40 -8.33 10.87 10.70
CA VAL A 40 -8.40 10.76 12.16
C VAL A 40 -9.85 10.93 12.59
N ASP A 41 -10.37 9.92 13.29
CA ASP A 41 -11.66 10.04 13.99
C ASP A 41 -11.50 11.00 15.18
N PRO A 42 -12.23 12.14 15.21
CA PRO A 42 -12.11 13.11 16.29
C PRO A 42 -12.64 12.61 17.65
N GLN A 43 -13.47 11.55 17.67
CA GLN A 43 -14.02 11.01 18.92
C GLN A 43 -13.06 10.05 19.60
N THR A 44 -12.36 9.23 18.82
CA THR A 44 -11.49 8.16 19.34
C THR A 44 -10.00 8.45 19.14
N ASN A 45 -9.68 9.46 18.35
CA ASN A 45 -8.33 9.77 17.87
C ASN A 45 -7.67 8.62 17.06
N VAL A 46 -8.46 7.66 16.59
CA VAL A 46 -7.97 6.56 15.75
C VAL A 46 -7.69 7.09 14.34
N PHE A 47 -6.46 6.90 13.88
CA PHE A 47 -6.07 7.16 12.50
C PHE A 47 -6.35 5.93 11.63
N SER A 48 -6.89 6.15 10.45
CA SER A 48 -7.02 5.14 9.39
C SER A 48 -6.33 5.61 8.12
N ALA A 49 -5.39 4.82 7.62
CA ALA A 49 -4.70 5.11 6.37
C ALA A 49 -5.62 4.91 5.15
N ASP A 50 -5.39 5.69 4.10
CA ASP A 50 -5.95 5.49 2.76
C ASP A 50 -4.94 5.97 1.72
N THR A 51 -4.04 5.07 1.31
CA THR A 51 -2.90 5.39 0.46
C THR A 51 -3.17 5.00 -0.98
N ARG A 52 -2.63 5.76 -1.94
CA ARG A 52 -2.52 5.35 -3.35
C ARG A 52 -1.14 5.74 -3.88
N TYR A 53 -0.40 4.79 -4.43
CA TYR A 53 1.00 4.97 -4.88
C TYR A 53 1.43 3.84 -5.83
N ASN A 54 2.68 3.88 -6.31
CA ASN A 54 3.19 2.92 -7.29
C ASN A 54 4.49 2.24 -6.87
N PHE A 55 4.58 0.96 -7.17
CA PHE A 55 5.81 0.19 -7.23
C PHE A 55 6.37 0.20 -8.65
N ARG A 56 7.71 0.17 -8.75
CA ARG A 56 8.46 -0.25 -9.93
C ARG A 56 9.32 -1.45 -9.54
N THR A 57 9.07 -2.60 -10.15
CA THR A 57 9.88 -3.80 -9.94
C THR A 57 11.27 -3.63 -10.56
N ASP A 58 12.24 -4.41 -10.07
CA ASP A 58 13.62 -4.39 -10.59
C ASP A 58 13.70 -4.81 -12.07
N ASP A 59 12.73 -5.61 -12.54
CA ASP A 59 12.59 -6.00 -13.95
C ASP A 59 11.65 -5.10 -14.77
N GLY A 60 11.24 -3.96 -14.20
CA GLY A 60 10.69 -2.83 -14.96
C GLY A 60 9.16 -2.71 -14.99
N ALA A 61 8.41 -3.60 -14.35
CA ALA A 61 6.94 -3.52 -14.28
C ALA A 61 6.47 -2.45 -13.28
N ASP A 62 5.44 -1.70 -13.67
CA ASP A 62 4.71 -0.81 -12.78
C ASP A 62 3.51 -1.53 -12.16
N ILE A 63 3.31 -1.31 -10.87
CA ILE A 63 2.19 -1.88 -10.11
C ILE A 63 1.61 -0.75 -9.26
N PHE A 64 0.33 -0.47 -9.42
CA PHE A 64 -0.41 0.45 -8.55
C PHE A 64 -0.81 -0.26 -7.26
N LEU A 65 -0.77 0.48 -6.15
CA LEU A 65 -1.17 0.00 -4.84
C LEU A 65 -2.20 0.94 -4.22
N GLN A 66 -3.23 0.35 -3.62
CA GLN A 66 -4.02 1.00 -2.59
C GLN A 66 -3.87 0.24 -1.27
N THR A 67 -3.56 0.95 -0.18
CA THR A 67 -3.56 0.37 1.17
C THR A 67 -4.50 1.16 2.07
N ALA A 68 -5.29 0.47 2.89
CA ALA A 68 -6.25 1.14 3.76
C ALA A 68 -6.51 0.33 5.02
N GLY A 69 -6.62 1.03 6.15
CA GLY A 69 -7.03 0.40 7.39
C GLY A 69 -6.70 1.21 8.66
N PRO A 70 -7.34 0.88 9.79
CA PRO A 70 -7.23 1.61 11.03
C PRO A 70 -5.96 1.23 11.81
N LYS A 71 -5.57 2.14 12.70
CA LYS A 71 -4.63 1.86 13.78
C LYS A 71 -5.26 0.90 14.78
N ALA A 72 -4.57 -0.19 15.08
CA ALA A 72 -4.92 -1.18 16.08
C ALA A 72 -4.46 -0.75 17.50
N PRO A 73 -5.00 -1.37 18.56
CA PRO A 73 -4.67 -1.00 19.95
C PRO A 73 -3.19 -1.14 20.33
N ASP A 74 -2.46 -2.03 19.66
CA ASP A 74 -1.02 -2.26 19.86
C ASP A 74 -0.13 -1.20 19.17
N GLY A 75 -0.75 -0.27 18.43
CA GLY A 75 -0.07 0.84 17.77
C GLY A 75 0.26 0.60 16.30
N HIS A 76 0.10 -0.62 15.78
CA HIS A 76 0.26 -0.93 14.36
C HIS A 76 -0.95 -0.47 13.54
N LEU A 77 -0.86 -0.42 12.21
CA LEU A 77 -2.07 -0.38 11.37
C LEU A 77 -2.26 -1.73 10.70
N HIS A 78 -3.50 -2.23 10.71
CA HIS A 78 -3.89 -3.41 9.96
C HIS A 78 -4.50 -2.95 8.64
N LEU A 79 -3.84 -3.27 7.55
CA LEU A 79 -4.14 -2.77 6.22
C LEU A 79 -4.73 -3.87 5.34
N ARG A 80 -5.73 -3.53 4.54
CA ARG A 80 -6.01 -4.22 3.28
C ARG A 80 -5.10 -3.63 2.21
N ILE A 81 -4.57 -4.48 1.33
CA ILE A 81 -3.75 -4.07 0.19
C ILE A 81 -4.43 -4.54 -1.09
N ILE A 82 -4.56 -3.63 -2.06
CA ILE A 82 -5.05 -3.90 -3.41
C ILE A 82 -3.91 -3.57 -4.37
N PHE A 83 -3.72 -4.44 -5.36
CA PHE A 83 -2.76 -4.23 -6.44
C PHE A 83 -3.50 -4.09 -7.77
N GLU A 84 -2.92 -3.32 -8.68
CA GLU A 84 -3.35 -3.26 -10.07
C GLU A 84 -2.13 -3.21 -11.00
N THR A 85 -2.07 -4.09 -11.99
CA THR A 85 -1.02 -4.08 -13.01
C THR A 85 -1.46 -4.76 -14.31
N GLY A 86 -0.99 -4.21 -15.44
CA GLY A 86 -1.11 -4.85 -16.75
C GLY A 86 0.03 -5.81 -17.09
N SER A 87 1.03 -5.96 -16.22
CA SER A 87 2.18 -6.83 -16.49
C SER A 87 1.77 -8.30 -16.54
N PRO A 88 2.01 -9.03 -17.65
CA PRO A 88 1.68 -10.45 -17.74
C PRO A 88 2.37 -11.30 -16.65
N LYS A 89 3.59 -10.93 -16.28
CA LYS A 89 4.37 -11.64 -15.25
C LYS A 89 3.76 -11.48 -13.85
N TYR A 90 3.20 -10.31 -13.56
CA TYR A 90 2.70 -9.94 -12.23
C TYR A 90 1.17 -9.92 -12.15
N TYR A 91 0.48 -10.38 -13.21
CA TYR A 91 -0.97 -10.27 -13.33
C TYR A 91 -1.73 -11.02 -12.22
N TRP A 92 -1.10 -12.00 -11.60
CA TRP A 92 -1.65 -12.73 -10.45
C TRP A 92 -1.97 -11.80 -9.27
N LEU A 93 -1.23 -10.70 -9.10
CA LEU A 93 -1.46 -9.70 -8.05
C LEU A 93 -2.85 -9.06 -8.13
N ASN A 94 -3.44 -8.95 -9.33
CA ASN A 94 -4.79 -8.43 -9.49
C ASN A 94 -5.86 -9.33 -8.84
N ASN A 95 -5.51 -10.57 -8.50
CA ASN A 95 -6.45 -11.61 -8.07
C ASN A 95 -6.15 -12.17 -6.67
N VAL A 96 -5.32 -11.49 -5.87
CA VAL A 96 -5.02 -11.92 -4.49
C VAL A 96 -5.80 -11.11 -3.47
N VAL A 97 -6.03 -11.70 -2.30
CA VAL A 97 -6.49 -10.94 -1.12
C VAL A 97 -5.29 -10.72 -0.23
N ALA A 98 -4.83 -9.48 -0.14
CA ALA A 98 -3.66 -9.12 0.65
C ALA A 98 -4.00 -8.28 1.88
N ILE A 99 -3.33 -8.60 2.98
CA ILE A 99 -3.33 -7.83 4.24
C ILE A 99 -1.91 -7.42 4.59
N GLY A 100 -1.76 -6.36 5.38
CA GLY A 100 -0.47 -5.94 5.88
C GLY A 100 -0.52 -5.34 7.28
N ILE A 101 0.63 -5.36 7.94
CA ILE A 101 0.85 -4.72 9.24
C ILE A 101 1.85 -3.59 9.05
N LEU A 102 1.43 -2.37 9.31
CA LEU A 102 2.29 -1.19 9.27
C LEU A 102 2.92 -0.94 10.64
N THR A 103 4.24 -0.77 10.65
CA THR A 103 5.03 -0.36 11.81
C THR A 103 5.69 1.00 11.55
N SER A 104 5.47 1.95 12.45
CA SER A 104 5.97 3.33 12.34
C SER A 104 7.15 3.66 13.27
N ASN A 105 7.63 2.70 14.06
CA ASN A 105 8.70 2.90 15.06
C ASN A 105 10.10 2.79 14.46
N LEU A 106 10.28 3.22 13.22
CA LEU A 106 11.58 3.22 12.56
C LEU A 106 12.29 4.55 12.76
N PRO A 107 13.64 4.58 12.69
CA PRO A 107 14.39 5.84 12.74
C PRO A 107 13.91 6.79 11.63
N THR A 108 13.37 7.93 12.03
CA THR A 108 12.93 9.00 11.14
C THR A 108 13.85 10.19 11.28
N ASN A 109 13.90 11.05 10.26
CA ASN A 109 14.49 12.37 10.40
C ASN A 109 13.36 13.42 10.43
N LYS A 110 13.70 14.69 10.66
CA LYS A 110 12.68 15.76 10.79
C LYS A 110 11.76 15.92 9.58
N ASN A 111 12.16 15.45 8.40
CA ASN A 111 11.45 15.67 7.14
C ASN A 111 10.84 14.38 6.55
N ILE A 112 11.35 13.21 6.92
CA ILE A 112 10.97 11.92 6.33
C ILE A 112 10.69 10.93 7.44
N SER A 113 9.49 10.36 7.40
CA SER A 113 9.10 9.23 8.24
C SER A 113 9.29 7.93 7.46
N LEU A 114 10.00 6.97 8.05
CA LEU A 114 10.11 5.62 7.54
C LEU A 114 9.00 4.75 8.15
N LEU A 115 8.27 4.06 7.28
CA LEU A 115 7.25 3.09 7.66
C LEU A 115 7.64 1.74 7.06
N ARG A 116 7.37 0.65 7.77
CA ARG A 116 7.49 -0.71 7.24
C ARG A 116 6.10 -1.32 7.18
N ILE A 117 5.77 -1.93 6.05
CA ILE A 117 4.60 -2.77 5.89
C ILE A 117 5.09 -4.19 5.64
N ASP A 118 4.79 -5.10 6.56
CA ASP A 118 4.87 -6.53 6.28
C ASP A 118 3.54 -6.95 5.67
N ALA A 119 3.57 -7.71 4.56
CA ALA A 119 2.39 -8.03 3.77
C ALA A 119 2.27 -9.54 3.52
N TRP A 120 1.03 -10.03 3.52
CA TRP A 120 0.68 -11.42 3.29
C TRP A 120 -0.56 -11.52 2.41
N ASN A 121 -0.62 -12.58 1.62
CA ASN A 121 -1.81 -13.04 0.92
C ASN A 121 -2.09 -14.51 1.31
N PHE A 122 -3.22 -15.08 0.89
CA PHE A 122 -3.50 -16.47 1.20
C PHE A 122 -2.60 -17.40 0.39
N ALA A 123 -2.16 -18.50 1.01
CA ALA A 123 -1.33 -19.51 0.32
C ALA A 123 -2.05 -20.17 -0.87
N SER A 124 -3.39 -20.16 -0.87
CA SER A 124 -4.24 -20.67 -1.95
C SER A 124 -4.53 -19.66 -3.05
N ASP A 125 -4.07 -18.41 -2.91
CA ASP A 125 -4.25 -17.40 -3.95
C ASP A 125 -3.36 -17.70 -5.17
N TRP A 126 -3.68 -17.03 -6.28
CA TRP A 126 -2.93 -17.13 -7.52
C TRP A 126 -1.46 -16.76 -7.33
N ASN A 127 -0.55 -17.57 -7.87
CA ASN A 127 0.89 -17.27 -7.98
C ASN A 127 1.33 -17.02 -9.43
N SER A 128 0.40 -17.19 -10.38
CA SER A 128 0.52 -16.91 -11.80
C SER A 128 -0.88 -16.75 -12.39
N THR A 129 -1.00 -16.08 -13.53
CA THR A 129 -2.26 -15.99 -14.28
C THR A 129 -2.06 -16.56 -15.67
N GLN A 130 -2.99 -17.40 -16.10
CA GLN A 130 -3.09 -17.85 -17.49
C GLN A 130 -4.08 -16.96 -18.23
N PHE A 131 -3.62 -16.34 -19.32
CA PHE A 131 -4.48 -15.56 -20.19
C PHE A 131 -5.23 -16.50 -21.14
N MET A 132 -6.56 -16.39 -21.20
CA MET A 132 -7.35 -17.14 -22.16
C MET A 132 -7.12 -16.53 -23.55
N ASN A 133 -6.28 -17.17 -24.36
CA ASN A 133 -5.92 -16.84 -25.75
C ASN A 133 -5.80 -15.33 -26.07
N ALA A 134 -4.57 -14.86 -26.27
CA ALA A 134 -4.24 -13.54 -26.81
C ALA A 134 -4.83 -13.36 -28.22
N THR A 135 -6.12 -13.03 -28.29
CA THR A 135 -6.86 -12.77 -29.54
C THR A 135 -7.35 -11.33 -29.58
N PHE A 136 -6.65 -10.43 -28.90
CA PHE A 136 -6.83 -9.00 -29.08
C PHE A 136 -5.55 -8.45 -29.68
N ALA A 137 -5.66 -8.16 -30.97
CA ALA A 137 -4.69 -7.47 -31.80
C ALA A 137 -4.38 -6.06 -31.27
#